data_AF-A0AAW2YXZ4-F1
#
_entry.id   AF-A0AAW2YXZ4-F1
#
_cell.length_a   1.000
_cell.length_b   1.000
_cell.length_c   1.000
_cell.angle_alpha   90.00
_cell.angle_beta   90.00
_cell.angle_gamma   90.00
#
_symmetry.space_group_name_H-M   'P 1'
#
loop_
_entity.id
_entity.type
_entity.pdbx_description
1 polymer ?
#
loop_
_entity_poly.entity_id
_entity_poly.type
_entity_poly.pdbx_seq_one_letter_code
_entity_poly.pdbx_strand_id
1 'polypeptide(L)'
;MNIDILIPETIESVNKTTLSDFSANEIQDAYRKCLIEERRHRIDLQNKLYQFSMQMEKLQKQLFEKVAFHLTDQALTTIAKDQKTLQEKNISLEEKIEKLKSKQSSSLLFAKSSSKPIRAPSIADYASSRQPQSRKTFNFGSLPKTSSNFLGLIKEQDDALLSRSFVEKKQPTEEIISKSIPIIQPKESICEQLLDEGQNKQLEELQIQHQNLIDQNKICNNRIEELQTRSKQLLERANFLEKDNKRLTLEASSQKQEREDSSRKVLELEELVHQNEEELKTLRKSNLEKEEDNSLLSRKMLIMKQEMSIVKLQLRKFNVYRVRSFLPNSQAVIVLHKNPQNGIIMLTVDVNNSALLVAPISAIIRVIPDGTNPKRFSVIFYNNVTEVFDSDNRSELLDTIKEFRNADENNMYTMKNKNKINIR
;
A
#
# COMPACT_ATOMS: atom_id res chain seq x y z
N MET A 1 9.68 -1.10 -20.13
CA MET A 1 11.13 -1.11 -20.37
C MET A 1 11.56 -2.57 -20.33
N ASN A 2 11.94 -3.13 -21.48
CA ASN A 2 12.57 -4.45 -21.51
C ASN A 2 13.98 -4.29 -20.94
N ILE A 3 14.22 -4.92 -19.79
CA ILE A 3 15.57 -5.08 -19.26
C ILE A 3 16.06 -6.39 -19.87
N ASP A 4 16.68 -6.29 -21.05
CA ASP A 4 17.42 -7.41 -21.62
C ASP A 4 18.63 -7.65 -20.71
N ILE A 5 18.51 -8.65 -19.85
CA ILE A 5 19.62 -9.17 -19.07
C ILE A 5 20.49 -9.96 -20.05
N LEU A 6 21.41 -9.26 -20.70
CA LEU A 6 22.55 -9.86 -21.39
C LEU A 6 23.41 -10.56 -20.33
N ILE A 7 23.14 -11.85 -20.13
CA ILE A 7 24.05 -12.77 -19.46
C ILE A 7 25.30 -12.85 -20.36
N PRO A 8 26.50 -12.49 -19.88
CA PRO A 8 27.71 -12.64 -20.69
C PRO A 8 27.96 -14.13 -20.94
N GLU A 9 27.72 -14.58 -22.17
CA GLU A 9 28.27 -15.83 -22.72
C GLU A 9 29.79 -15.69 -22.84
N THR A 10 30.53 -15.71 -21.73
CA THR A 10 31.99 -15.55 -21.78
C THR A 10 32.77 -16.54 -20.93
N ILE A 11 32.23 -17.73 -20.67
CA ILE A 11 33.04 -18.81 -20.03
C ILE A 11 33.08 -20.11 -20.85
N GLU A 12 32.20 -20.32 -21.84
CA GLU A 12 32.22 -21.58 -22.62
C GLU A 12 33.15 -21.57 -23.86
N SER A 13 33.75 -20.44 -24.23
CA SER A 13 34.57 -20.34 -25.45
C SER A 13 36.06 -20.08 -25.22
N VAL A 14 36.60 -20.33 -24.02
CA VAL A 14 38.05 -20.53 -23.89
C VAL A 14 38.37 -21.93 -24.39
N ASN A 15 38.40 -22.01 -25.72
CA ASN A 15 38.96 -23.12 -26.48
C ASN A 15 40.29 -23.55 -25.88
N LYS A 16 40.45 -24.87 -25.83
CA LYS A 16 41.62 -25.67 -25.44
C LYS A 16 42.90 -25.18 -26.11
N THR A 17 43.42 -24.06 -25.65
CA THR A 17 44.79 -23.62 -25.90
C THR A 17 45.53 -24.03 -24.65
N THR A 18 46.42 -25.01 -24.79
CA THR A 18 47.21 -25.56 -23.70
C THR A 18 47.91 -24.43 -22.97
N LEU A 19 47.63 -24.29 -21.67
CA LEU A 19 48.26 -23.35 -20.73
C LEU A 19 49.79 -23.52 -20.62
N SER A 20 50.41 -24.36 -21.45
CA SER A 20 51.84 -24.66 -21.51
C SER A 20 52.68 -23.54 -22.13
N ASP A 21 52.08 -22.66 -22.93
CA ASP A 21 52.83 -21.74 -23.80
C ASP A 21 52.92 -20.32 -23.23
N PHE A 22 52.23 -20.04 -22.12
CA PHE A 22 52.24 -18.74 -21.46
C PHE A 22 53.22 -18.74 -20.29
N SER A 23 54.02 -17.67 -20.21
CA SER A 23 54.87 -17.44 -19.04
C SER A 23 54.01 -17.18 -17.79
N ALA A 24 54.51 -17.54 -16.61
CA ALA A 24 53.79 -17.34 -15.35
C ALA A 24 53.37 -15.86 -15.13
N ASN A 25 54.12 -14.91 -15.68
CA ASN A 25 53.82 -13.49 -15.62
C ASN A 25 52.62 -13.11 -16.50
N GLU A 26 52.50 -13.69 -17.70
CA GLU A 26 51.37 -13.42 -18.61
C GLU A 26 50.05 -13.97 -18.05
N ILE A 27 50.10 -15.15 -17.42
CA ILE A 27 48.93 -15.74 -16.74
C ILE A 27 48.52 -14.85 -15.55
N GLN A 28 49.48 -14.36 -14.77
CA GLN A 28 49.22 -13.51 -13.62
C GLN A 28 48.64 -12.15 -14.04
N ASP A 29 49.14 -11.56 -15.13
CA ASP A 29 48.63 -10.29 -15.65
C ASP A 29 47.24 -10.43 -16.28
N ALA A 30 46.96 -11.54 -16.97
CA ALA A 30 45.62 -11.85 -17.47
C ALA A 30 44.61 -11.99 -16.33
N TYR A 31 44.99 -12.69 -15.25
CA TYR A 31 44.14 -12.84 -14.06
C TYR A 31 43.88 -11.50 -13.36
N ARG A 32 44.91 -10.64 -13.23
CA ARG A 32 44.76 -9.29 -12.67
C ARG A 32 43.82 -8.41 -13.51
N LYS A 33 43.95 -8.45 -14.84
CA LYS A 33 43.05 -7.71 -15.74
C LYS A 33 41.61 -8.17 -15.60
N CYS A 34 41.37 -9.49 -15.59
CA CYS A 34 40.05 -10.07 -15.40
C CYS A 34 39.41 -9.63 -14.07
N LEU A 35 40.16 -9.68 -12.96
CA LEU A 35 39.68 -9.19 -11.65
C LEU A 35 39.35 -7.70 -11.64
N ILE A 36 40.13 -6.87 -12.32
CA ILE A 36 39.87 -5.42 -12.42
C ILE A 36 38.60 -5.16 -13.22
N GLU A 37 38.40 -5.85 -14.33
CA GLU A 37 37.18 -5.72 -15.15
C GLU A 37 35.94 -6.22 -14.41
N GLU A 38 36.02 -7.36 -13.74
CA GLU A 38 34.93 -7.88 -12.92
C GLU A 38 34.57 -6.90 -11.79
N ARG A 39 35.57 -6.30 -11.14
CA ARG A 39 35.35 -5.27 -10.11
C ARG A 39 34.71 -4.01 -10.69
N ARG A 40 35.14 -3.56 -11.88
CA ARG A 40 34.52 -2.42 -12.58
C ARG A 40 33.06 -2.72 -12.93
N HIS A 41 32.78 -3.92 -13.44
CA HIS A 41 31.42 -4.32 -13.77
C HIS A 41 30.52 -4.36 -12.52
N ARG A 42 31.01 -4.90 -11.40
CA ARG A 42 30.27 -4.91 -10.12
C ARG A 42 29.95 -3.50 -9.63
N ILE A 43 30.89 -2.56 -9.72
CA ILE A 43 30.67 -1.16 -9.35
C ILE A 43 29.64 -0.50 -10.28
N ASP A 44 29.72 -0.72 -11.58
CA ASP A 44 28.75 -0.16 -12.55
C ASP A 44 27.33 -0.70 -12.31
N LEU A 45 27.20 -2.00 -12.01
CA LEU A 45 25.92 -2.61 -11.67
C LEU A 45 25.33 -2.04 -10.37
N GLN A 46 26.15 -1.85 -9.34
CA GLN A 46 25.72 -1.20 -8.09
C GLN A 46 25.22 0.24 -8.33
N ASN A 47 25.92 1.01 -9.16
CA ASN A 47 25.50 2.37 -9.51
C ASN A 47 24.18 2.38 -10.28
N LYS A 48 23.98 1.45 -11.23
CA LYS A 48 22.71 1.30 -11.95
C LYS A 48 21.55 0.91 -11.02
N LEU A 49 21.77 -0.03 -10.10
CA LEU A 49 20.77 -0.42 -9.10
C LEU A 49 20.41 0.76 -8.18
N TYR A 50 21.40 1.55 -7.76
CA TYR A 50 21.17 2.75 -6.95
C TYR A 50 20.34 3.80 -7.71
N GLN A 51 20.65 4.07 -8.97
CA GLN A 51 19.86 4.98 -9.80
C GLN A 51 18.42 4.49 -10.01
N PHE A 52 18.23 3.18 -10.24
CA PHE A 52 16.92 2.57 -10.35
C PHE A 52 16.11 2.72 -9.06
N SER A 53 16.73 2.46 -7.91
CA SER A 53 16.10 2.65 -6.60
C SER A 53 15.63 4.08 -6.38
N MET A 54 16.43 5.10 -6.74
CA MET A 54 16.00 6.49 -6.66
C MET A 54 14.83 6.81 -7.60
N GLN A 55 14.80 6.24 -8.81
CA GLN A 55 13.67 6.43 -9.73
C GLN A 55 12.38 5.82 -9.19
N MET A 56 12.47 4.63 -8.59
CA MET A 56 11.34 3.97 -7.93
C MET A 56 10.82 4.79 -6.74
N GLU A 57 11.71 5.38 -5.93
CA GLU A 57 11.30 6.25 -4.83
C GLU A 57 10.55 7.49 -5.33
N LYS A 58 11.03 8.11 -6.42
CA LYS A 58 10.34 9.25 -7.06
C LYS A 58 8.95 8.86 -7.58
N LEU A 59 8.84 7.72 -8.26
CA LEU A 59 7.57 7.20 -8.76
C LEU A 59 6.60 6.90 -7.63
N GLN A 60 7.08 6.30 -6.53
CA GLN A 60 6.27 6.00 -5.36
C GLN A 60 5.73 7.29 -4.73
N LYS A 61 6.56 8.34 -4.57
CA LYS A 61 6.10 9.65 -4.09
C LYS A 61 5.04 10.28 -5.00
N GLN A 62 5.24 10.24 -6.31
CA GLN A 62 4.25 10.75 -7.27
C GLN A 62 2.92 9.99 -7.23
N LEU A 63 2.98 8.66 -7.05
CA LEU A 63 1.79 7.82 -6.87
C LEU A 63 1.04 8.19 -5.59
N PHE A 64 1.75 8.34 -4.47
CA PHE A 64 1.14 8.77 -3.21
C PHE A 64 0.50 10.16 -3.31
N GLU A 65 1.17 11.13 -3.96
CA GLU A 65 0.60 12.47 -4.17
C GLU A 65 -0.66 12.42 -5.05
N LYS A 66 -0.66 11.63 -6.13
CA LYS A 66 -1.85 11.48 -6.99
C LYS A 66 -3.01 10.78 -6.28
N VAL A 67 -2.72 9.75 -5.50
CA VAL A 67 -3.74 9.03 -4.72
C VAL A 67 -4.31 9.93 -3.63
N ALA A 68 -3.45 10.69 -2.92
CA ALA A 68 -3.89 11.67 -1.94
C ALA A 68 -4.77 12.74 -2.58
N PHE A 69 -4.38 13.28 -3.74
CA PHE A 69 -5.17 14.25 -4.49
C PHE A 69 -6.55 13.71 -4.90
N HIS A 70 -6.60 12.49 -5.46
CA HIS A 70 -7.87 11.85 -5.83
C HIS A 70 -8.77 11.59 -4.62
N LEU A 71 -8.23 11.14 -3.49
CA LEU A 71 -8.99 10.95 -2.25
C LEU A 71 -9.57 12.26 -1.73
N THR A 72 -8.80 13.35 -1.77
CA THR A 72 -9.31 14.69 -1.39
C THR A 72 -10.39 15.20 -2.33
N ASP A 73 -10.24 15.00 -3.64
CA ASP A 73 -11.23 15.43 -4.64
C ASP A 73 -12.52 14.61 -4.55
N GLN A 74 -12.40 13.32 -4.28
CA GLN A 74 -13.54 12.44 -4.02
C GLN A 74 -14.26 12.82 -2.72
N ALA A 75 -13.52 13.19 -1.67
CA ALA A 75 -14.12 13.68 -0.42
C ALA A 75 -14.86 15.01 -0.63
N LEU A 76 -14.27 15.96 -1.35
CA LEU A 76 -14.87 17.26 -1.66
C LEU A 76 -16.13 17.13 -2.51
N THR A 77 -16.12 16.27 -3.53
CA THR A 77 -17.31 16.01 -4.36
C THR A 77 -18.44 15.32 -3.57
N THR A 78 -18.09 14.48 -2.59
CA THR A 78 -19.08 13.85 -1.69
C THR A 78 -19.71 14.89 -0.77
N ILE A 79 -18.88 15.75 -0.16
CA ILE A 79 -19.36 16.87 0.68
C ILE A 79 -20.26 17.83 -0.11
N ALA A 80 -19.91 18.14 -1.36
CA ALA A 80 -20.74 19.00 -2.22
C ALA A 80 -22.11 18.37 -2.56
N LYS A 81 -22.16 17.05 -2.79
CA LYS A 81 -23.42 16.32 -3.00
C LYS A 81 -24.28 16.28 -1.75
N ASP A 82 -23.67 16.10 -0.58
CA ASP A 82 -24.36 16.10 0.71
C ASP A 82 -24.91 17.48 1.05
N GLN A 83 -24.19 18.56 0.74
CA GLN A 83 -24.70 19.94 0.89
C GLN A 83 -25.88 20.23 -0.04
N LYS A 84 -25.82 19.76 -1.30
CA LYS A 84 -26.92 19.95 -2.26
C LYS A 84 -28.18 19.20 -1.83
N THR A 85 -28.04 17.96 -1.37
CA THR A 85 -29.17 17.19 -0.83
C THR A 85 -29.73 17.77 0.47
N LEU A 86 -28.89 18.38 1.31
CA LEU A 86 -29.35 19.14 2.48
C LEU A 86 -30.12 20.42 2.09
N GLN A 87 -29.67 21.14 1.06
CA GLN A 87 -30.40 22.30 0.53
C GLN A 87 -31.76 21.89 -0.06
N GLU A 88 -31.82 20.83 -0.86
CA GLU A 88 -33.07 20.31 -1.42
C GLU A 88 -34.05 19.86 -0.31
N LYS A 89 -33.54 19.23 0.75
CA LYS A 89 -34.34 18.88 1.94
C LYS A 89 -34.84 20.11 2.70
N ASN A 90 -34.03 21.16 2.83
CA ASN A 90 -34.45 22.40 3.47
C ASN A 90 -35.54 23.12 2.67
N ILE A 91 -35.41 23.20 1.34
CA ILE A 91 -36.44 23.79 0.47
C ILE A 91 -37.75 22.99 0.58
N SER A 92 -37.68 21.65 0.61
CA SER A 92 -38.86 20.80 0.81
C SER A 92 -39.50 20.98 2.20
N LEU A 93 -38.70 21.25 3.24
CA LEU A 93 -39.19 21.55 4.59
C LEU A 93 -39.85 22.93 4.65
N GLU A 94 -39.28 23.94 4.01
CA GLU A 94 -39.86 25.28 3.90
C GLU A 94 -41.22 25.24 3.18
N GLU A 95 -41.33 24.52 2.05
CA GLU A 95 -42.60 24.31 1.35
C GLU A 95 -43.65 23.60 2.23
N LYS A 96 -43.23 22.62 3.04
CA LYS A 96 -44.12 21.93 3.98
C LYS A 96 -44.59 22.84 5.11
N ILE A 97 -43.71 23.70 5.62
CA ILE A 97 -44.05 24.70 6.65
C ILE A 97 -45.01 25.74 6.10
N GLU A 98 -44.83 26.20 4.86
CA GLU A 98 -45.71 27.17 4.21
C GLU A 98 -47.10 26.58 3.91
N LYS A 99 -47.17 25.30 3.51
CA LYS A 99 -48.44 24.54 3.40
C LYS A 99 -49.13 24.32 4.75
N LEU A 100 -48.40 24.27 5.86
CA LEU A 100 -48.97 24.17 7.20
C LEU A 100 -49.46 25.54 7.72
N LYS A 101 -48.73 26.62 7.45
CA LYS A 101 -49.15 27.99 7.80
C LYS A 101 -50.42 28.41 7.06
N SER A 102 -50.55 28.08 5.77
CA SER A 102 -51.76 28.33 4.97
C SER A 102 -52.97 27.48 5.37
N LYS A 103 -52.76 26.32 6.01
CA LYS A 103 -53.83 25.51 6.62
C LYS A 103 -54.25 25.98 8.01
N GLN A 104 -53.40 26.70 8.74
CA GLN A 104 -53.74 27.29 10.04
C GLN A 104 -54.50 28.62 9.93
N SER A 105 -54.45 29.30 8.79
CA SER A 105 -55.15 30.58 8.57
C SER A 105 -56.62 30.45 8.10
N SER A 106 -57.15 29.23 7.91
CA SER A 106 -58.54 29.01 7.48
C SER A 106 -59.46 28.36 8.53
N SER A 107 -59.02 28.18 9.77
CA SER A 107 -59.84 27.62 10.85
C SER A 107 -59.59 28.26 12.21
N LEU A 108 -60.05 29.50 12.38
CA LEU A 108 -60.22 30.11 13.71
C LEU A 108 -61.65 30.65 13.86
N LEU A 109 -62.58 29.73 14.06
CA LEU A 109 -63.81 30.00 14.79
C LEU A 109 -63.51 29.90 16.29
N PHE A 110 -63.98 30.89 17.02
CA PHE A 110 -63.91 31.03 18.47
C PHE A 110 -64.36 29.76 19.20
N ALA A 111 -63.50 29.24 20.09
CA ALA A 111 -63.91 28.46 21.24
C ALA A 111 -63.06 28.85 22.45
N LYS A 112 -63.70 29.53 23.41
CA LYS A 112 -63.16 29.79 24.76
C LYS A 112 -63.13 28.48 25.54
N SER A 113 -62.03 28.17 26.24
CA SER A 113 -62.04 27.89 27.69
C SER A 113 -60.71 27.35 28.26
N SER A 114 -60.40 27.90 29.43
CA SER A 114 -59.67 27.36 30.60
C SER A 114 -58.20 26.90 30.49
N SER A 115 -57.34 27.85 30.85
CA SER A 115 -56.23 27.76 31.83
C SER A 115 -56.01 26.45 32.61
N LYS A 116 -54.78 25.91 32.61
CA LYS A 116 -53.72 26.15 33.63
C LYS A 116 -52.44 25.33 33.34
N PRO A 117 -51.27 25.73 33.90
CA PRO A 117 -49.93 25.36 33.39
C PRO A 117 -49.12 24.48 34.35
N ILE A 118 -48.21 23.63 33.84
CA ILE A 118 -47.14 22.98 34.62
C ILE A 118 -45.92 22.84 33.67
N ARG A 119 -44.92 23.73 33.75
CA ARG A 119 -43.68 23.66 34.55
C ARG A 119 -42.61 22.79 33.90
N ALA A 120 -41.60 23.46 33.31
CA ALA A 120 -40.33 22.87 32.94
C ALA A 120 -39.48 22.58 34.19
N PRO A 121 -38.57 21.59 34.10
CA PRO A 121 -37.29 21.70 34.77
C PRO A 121 -36.14 21.69 33.77
N SER A 122 -35.26 22.66 34.00
CA SER A 122 -33.85 22.74 33.65
C SER A 122 -33.07 21.53 34.21
N ILE A 123 -31.98 21.15 33.54
CA ILE A 123 -30.71 20.49 34.00
C ILE A 123 -29.94 20.19 32.68
N ALA A 124 -28.81 20.80 32.31
CA ALA A 124 -27.46 20.82 32.89
C ALA A 124 -26.80 19.44 32.95
N ASP A 125 -25.88 19.13 32.02
CA ASP A 125 -24.82 18.11 32.17
C ASP A 125 -23.65 18.54 31.26
N TYR A 126 -22.49 19.00 31.76
CA TYR A 126 -21.38 18.23 32.36
C TYR A 126 -20.93 16.98 31.58
N ALA A 127 -19.77 17.15 30.93
CA ALA A 127 -18.60 16.29 30.97
C ALA A 127 -18.63 14.85 30.40
N SER A 128 -17.78 14.70 29.37
CA SER A 128 -16.65 13.74 29.31
C SER A 128 -16.91 12.28 28.93
N SER A 129 -16.29 11.91 27.80
CA SER A 129 -15.43 10.73 27.60
C SER A 129 -15.94 9.35 28.06
N ARG A 130 -16.22 8.48 27.07
CA ARG A 130 -15.54 7.17 26.88
C ARG A 130 -16.20 6.36 25.75
N GLN A 131 -15.43 6.06 24.71
CA GLN A 131 -15.48 4.74 24.04
C GLN A 131 -14.97 3.66 25.03
N PRO A 132 -15.06 2.33 24.79
CA PRO A 132 -15.43 1.58 23.56
C PRO A 132 -16.40 0.40 23.87
N GLN A 133 -16.56 -0.50 22.89
CA GLN A 133 -16.97 -1.93 22.96
C GLN A 133 -18.19 -2.23 22.08
N SER A 134 -17.99 -2.81 20.90
CA SER A 134 -17.67 -4.22 20.60
C SER A 134 -18.93 -5.02 20.30
N ARG A 135 -18.97 -5.48 19.04
CA ARG A 135 -19.60 -6.70 18.52
C ARG A 135 -20.55 -7.43 19.48
N LYS A 136 -21.84 -7.37 19.15
CA LYS A 136 -22.76 -8.50 19.32
C LYS A 136 -23.39 -8.83 17.97
N THR A 137 -23.03 -10.01 17.48
CA THR A 137 -23.80 -10.81 16.53
C THR A 137 -25.18 -11.08 17.11
N PHE A 138 -26.26 -10.95 16.32
CA PHE A 138 -27.49 -11.69 16.59
C PHE A 138 -28.35 -11.85 15.32
N ASN A 139 -28.37 -13.10 14.85
CA ASN A 139 -29.41 -13.90 14.22
C ASN A 139 -30.47 -13.25 13.31
N PHE A 140 -30.41 -13.68 12.05
CA PHE A 140 -31.59 -13.87 11.19
C PHE A 140 -32.56 -14.85 11.85
N GLY A 141 -33.82 -14.43 11.99
CA GLY A 141 -34.89 -15.33 12.41
C GLY A 141 -36.17 -14.58 12.77
N SER A 142 -37.04 -14.37 11.77
CA SER A 142 -38.50 -14.54 11.80
C SER A 142 -39.22 -13.51 10.93
N LEU A 143 -39.66 -13.98 9.75
CA LEU A 143 -40.82 -13.43 9.06
C LEU A 143 -42.09 -13.78 9.85
N PRO A 144 -43.05 -12.86 9.99
CA PRO A 144 -44.45 -13.23 10.08
C PRO A 144 -45.06 -13.26 8.68
N LYS A 145 -45.69 -14.40 8.37
CA LYS A 145 -46.66 -14.57 7.29
C LYS A 145 -47.90 -13.72 7.59
N THR A 146 -48.37 -12.95 6.61
CA THR A 146 -49.80 -12.71 6.44
C THR A 146 -50.16 -12.82 4.97
N SER A 147 -51.14 -13.68 4.75
CA SER A 147 -51.81 -14.09 3.52
C SER A 147 -52.63 -12.97 2.88
N SER A 148 -52.59 -12.89 1.55
CA SER A 148 -53.80 -12.79 0.73
C SER A 148 -53.49 -13.15 -0.72
N ASN A 149 -54.05 -14.28 -1.14
CA ASN A 149 -54.22 -14.68 -2.53
C ASN A 149 -54.93 -13.56 -3.30
N PHE A 150 -54.39 -13.14 -4.45
CA PHE A 150 -55.20 -12.68 -5.59
C PHE A 150 -54.36 -12.69 -6.87
N LEU A 151 -54.24 -13.85 -7.49
CA LEU A 151 -53.85 -13.98 -8.89
C LEU A 151 -54.68 -15.11 -9.48
N GLY A 152 -55.75 -14.71 -10.16
CA GLY A 152 -56.67 -15.61 -10.84
C GLY A 152 -57.75 -14.79 -11.54
N LEU A 153 -57.93 -15.07 -12.84
CA LEU A 153 -58.99 -14.62 -13.75
C LEU A 153 -58.75 -13.27 -14.45
N ILE A 154 -58.00 -13.36 -15.56
CA ILE A 154 -58.30 -12.60 -16.77
C ILE A 154 -59.34 -13.43 -17.54
N LYS A 155 -60.59 -12.96 -17.54
CA LYS A 155 -61.59 -13.29 -18.56
C LYS A 155 -62.43 -12.04 -18.85
N GLU A 156 -62.58 -11.82 -20.15
CA GLU A 156 -63.64 -11.19 -20.94
C GLU A 156 -64.85 -10.55 -20.23
N GLN A 157 -65.42 -9.54 -20.94
CA GLN A 157 -66.58 -8.69 -20.64
C GLN A 157 -66.17 -7.35 -19.99
N ASP A 158 -66.46 -6.17 -20.53
CA ASP A 158 -67.68 -5.73 -21.21
C ASP A 158 -67.43 -4.79 -22.40
N ASP A 159 -68.05 -5.14 -23.52
CA ASP A 159 -68.58 -4.22 -24.51
C ASP A 159 -69.90 -3.61 -24.01
N ALA A 160 -70.26 -2.46 -24.61
CA ALA A 160 -71.54 -1.77 -24.53
C ALA A 160 -71.76 -0.85 -23.32
N LEU A 161 -71.93 0.45 -23.62
CA LEU A 161 -73.11 1.24 -23.24
C LEU A 161 -72.95 2.66 -23.82
N LEU A 162 -73.66 2.96 -24.92
CA LEU A 162 -74.52 4.14 -25.08
C LEU A 162 -75.01 4.28 -26.53
N SER A 163 -76.05 3.52 -26.85
CA SER A 163 -77.05 3.92 -27.84
C SER A 163 -78.29 3.05 -27.66
N ARG A 164 -79.39 3.62 -27.15
CA ARG A 164 -80.75 3.31 -27.62
C ARG A 164 -81.80 4.23 -26.97
N SER A 165 -82.45 4.96 -27.85
CA SER A 165 -83.83 5.44 -27.79
C SER A 165 -84.80 4.36 -27.26
N PHE A 166 -85.86 4.76 -26.54
CA PHE A 166 -87.26 4.40 -26.87
C PHE A 166 -88.25 5.26 -26.08
N VAL A 167 -89.29 5.64 -26.82
CA VAL A 167 -90.57 6.23 -26.40
C VAL A 167 -91.47 5.11 -25.86
N GLU A 168 -92.24 5.33 -24.78
CA GLU A 168 -93.70 5.15 -24.77
C GLU A 168 -94.41 5.50 -23.43
N LYS A 169 -95.40 6.40 -23.58
CA LYS A 169 -96.76 6.45 -22.99
C LYS A 169 -97.03 5.91 -21.57
N LYS A 170 -97.70 6.77 -20.77
CA LYS A 170 -99.13 6.63 -20.40
C LYS A 170 -99.71 7.92 -19.77
N GLN A 171 -100.92 8.26 -20.22
CA GLN A 171 -101.98 9.11 -19.64
C GLN A 171 -102.47 8.56 -18.27
N PRO A 172 -103.39 9.21 -17.47
CA PRO A 172 -104.56 10.06 -17.84
C PRO A 172 -104.72 11.30 -16.90
N THR A 173 -105.79 12.13 -16.80
CA THR A 173 -107.24 12.07 -17.12
C THR A 173 -107.85 13.50 -17.02
N GLU A 174 -108.89 13.79 -17.83
CA GLU A 174 -110.18 14.53 -17.60
C GLU A 174 -110.23 15.82 -16.72
N GLU A 175 -110.99 16.90 -17.00
CA GLU A 175 -112.42 17.00 -17.33
C GLU A 175 -112.84 18.31 -18.08
N ILE A 176 -113.76 18.15 -19.06
CA ILE A 176 -115.10 18.79 -19.29
C ILE A 176 -115.22 20.35 -19.20
N ILE A 177 -115.75 21.08 -20.20
CA ILE A 177 -117.17 21.44 -20.54
C ILE A 177 -117.12 22.09 -21.96
N SER A 178 -117.71 21.59 -23.06
CA SER A 178 -119.11 21.49 -23.54
C SER A 178 -119.80 22.78 -24.05
N LYS A 179 -120.24 22.72 -25.34
CA LYS A 179 -121.26 23.52 -26.08
C LYS A 179 -120.79 24.89 -26.63
N SER A 180 -121.11 25.35 -27.85
CA SER A 180 -122.00 24.94 -28.95
C SER A 180 -121.69 25.83 -30.17
N ILE A 181 -121.85 25.31 -31.39
CA ILE A 181 -121.76 26.06 -32.67
C ILE A 181 -123.05 26.86 -32.89
N PRO A 182 -122.97 28.07 -33.47
CA PRO A 182 -123.75 28.32 -34.67
C PRO A 182 -122.90 28.90 -35.81
N ILE A 183 -123.49 28.78 -37.00
CA ILE A 183 -122.92 28.85 -38.35
C ILE A 183 -122.99 30.30 -38.89
N ILE A 184 -122.12 30.60 -39.86
CA ILE A 184 -122.25 31.54 -41.01
C ILE A 184 -121.30 32.79 -41.01
N GLN A 185 -120.14 32.58 -41.68
CA GLN A 185 -119.44 33.41 -42.69
C GLN A 185 -118.72 34.74 -42.32
N PRO A 186 -117.79 35.23 -43.16
CA PRO A 186 -116.49 34.62 -43.48
C PRO A 186 -115.35 35.64 -43.25
N LYS A 187 -114.26 35.24 -42.60
CA LYS A 187 -112.99 36.00 -42.65
C LYS A 187 -111.85 35.02 -42.92
N GLU A 188 -111.93 34.38 -44.09
CA GLU A 188 -110.92 33.43 -44.56
C GLU A 188 -109.52 34.07 -44.69
N SER A 189 -109.40 35.41 -44.76
CA SER A 189 -108.06 36.04 -44.88
C SER A 189 -107.29 36.24 -43.57
N ILE A 190 -107.93 36.24 -42.39
CA ILE A 190 -107.23 36.52 -41.11
C ILE A 190 -106.70 35.22 -40.47
N CYS A 191 -107.44 34.11 -40.62
CA CYS A 191 -106.96 32.81 -40.16
C CYS A 191 -105.83 32.25 -41.02
N GLU A 192 -105.82 32.48 -42.34
CA GLU A 192 -104.68 32.13 -43.20
C GLU A 192 -103.43 32.97 -42.86
N GLN A 193 -103.58 34.28 -42.66
CA GLN A 193 -102.45 35.16 -42.26
C GLN A 193 -101.88 34.79 -40.88
N LEU A 194 -102.72 34.45 -39.89
CA LEU A 194 -102.25 34.03 -38.57
C LEU A 194 -101.66 32.60 -38.57
N LEU A 195 -102.12 31.70 -39.45
CA LEU A 195 -101.49 30.40 -39.65
C LEU A 195 -100.12 30.54 -40.34
N ASP A 196 -100.01 31.37 -41.37
CA ASP A 196 -98.75 31.64 -42.06
C ASP A 196 -97.74 32.35 -41.15
N GLU A 197 -98.15 33.33 -40.34
CA GLU A 197 -97.27 33.99 -39.36
C GLU A 197 -96.84 33.03 -38.22
N GLY A 198 -97.74 32.16 -37.76
CA GLY A 198 -97.44 31.15 -36.74
C GLY A 198 -96.49 30.07 -37.26
N GLN A 199 -96.70 29.60 -38.48
CA GLN A 199 -95.83 28.62 -39.14
C GLN A 199 -94.46 29.23 -39.49
N ASN A 200 -94.41 30.48 -39.95
CA ASN A 200 -93.14 31.17 -40.24
C ASN A 200 -92.32 31.44 -38.97
N LYS A 201 -92.95 31.82 -37.84
CA LYS A 201 -92.24 31.97 -36.56
C LYS A 201 -91.68 30.65 -36.04
N GLN A 202 -92.43 29.55 -36.15
CA GLN A 202 -91.93 28.22 -35.80
C GLN A 202 -90.78 27.78 -36.71
N LEU A 203 -90.84 28.09 -38.01
CA LEU A 203 -89.78 27.80 -38.97
C LEU A 203 -88.50 28.60 -38.64
N GLU A 204 -88.64 29.87 -38.26
CA GLU A 204 -87.54 30.75 -37.89
C GLU A 204 -86.88 30.32 -36.56
N GLU A 205 -87.67 29.94 -35.54
CA GLU A 205 -87.14 29.33 -34.31
C GLU A 205 -86.43 28.00 -34.58
N LEU A 206 -86.97 27.14 -35.45
CA LEU A 206 -86.33 25.89 -35.86
C LEU A 206 -85.02 26.14 -36.60
N GLN A 207 -84.95 27.17 -37.46
CA GLN A 207 -83.71 27.58 -38.13
C GLN A 207 -82.66 28.08 -37.13
N ILE A 208 -83.05 28.90 -36.14
CA ILE A 208 -82.15 29.37 -35.09
C ILE A 208 -81.65 28.18 -34.23
N GLN A 209 -82.52 27.25 -33.86
CA GLN A 209 -82.13 26.04 -33.14
C GLN A 209 -81.18 25.16 -33.96
N HIS A 210 -81.45 24.98 -35.25
CA HIS A 210 -80.59 24.20 -36.14
C HIS A 210 -79.22 24.86 -36.30
N GLN A 211 -79.17 26.18 -36.44
CA GLN A 211 -77.93 26.94 -36.51
C GLN A 211 -77.12 26.84 -35.21
N ASN A 212 -77.77 26.94 -34.05
CA ASN A 212 -77.12 26.72 -32.75
C ASN A 212 -76.53 25.32 -32.61
N LEU A 213 -77.23 24.28 -33.10
CA LEU A 213 -76.73 22.90 -33.12
C LEU A 213 -75.55 22.72 -34.08
N ILE A 214 -75.55 23.41 -35.23
CA ILE A 214 -74.42 23.42 -36.15
C ILE A 214 -73.19 24.05 -35.49
N ASP A 215 -73.36 25.18 -34.81
CA ASP A 215 -72.24 25.88 -34.17
C ASP A 215 -71.72 25.12 -32.94
N GLN A 216 -72.59 24.46 -32.16
CA GLN A 216 -72.17 23.52 -31.12
C GLN A 216 -71.38 22.34 -31.70
N ASN A 217 -71.82 21.75 -32.82
CA ASN A 217 -71.08 20.67 -33.47
C ASN A 217 -69.70 21.13 -33.95
N LYS A 218 -69.58 22.36 -34.49
CA LYS A 218 -68.27 22.93 -34.85
C LYS A 218 -67.35 23.06 -33.64
N ILE A 219 -67.86 23.55 -32.51
CA ILE A 219 -67.07 23.66 -31.27
C ILE A 219 -66.62 22.28 -30.79
N CYS A 220 -67.52 21.29 -30.79
CA CYS A 220 -67.19 19.91 -30.42
C CYS A 220 -66.14 19.30 -31.36
N ASN A 221 -66.25 19.52 -32.67
CA ASN A 221 -65.27 19.02 -33.64
C ASN A 221 -63.89 19.64 -33.43
N ASN A 222 -63.81 20.96 -33.24
CA ASN A 222 -62.55 21.63 -32.91
C ASN A 222 -61.94 21.05 -31.61
N ARG A 223 -62.78 20.78 -30.61
CA ARG A 223 -62.32 20.16 -29.36
C ARG A 223 -61.81 18.74 -29.54
N ILE A 224 -62.42 17.96 -30.43
CA ILE A 224 -61.97 16.61 -30.77
C ILE A 224 -60.59 16.67 -31.43
N GLU A 225 -60.36 17.59 -32.36
CA GLU A 225 -59.05 17.78 -33.01
C GLU A 225 -57.95 18.20 -32.02
N GLU A 226 -58.27 19.12 -31.10
CA GLU A 226 -57.35 19.50 -30.00
C GLU A 226 -57.00 18.30 -29.10
N LEU A 227 -57.99 17.45 -28.78
CA LEU A 227 -57.77 16.27 -27.96
C LEU A 227 -56.95 15.20 -28.71
N GLN A 228 -57.17 15.03 -30.01
CA GLN A 228 -56.40 14.12 -30.85
C GLN A 228 -54.93 14.55 -30.96
N THR A 229 -54.68 15.83 -31.20
CA THR A 229 -53.31 16.38 -31.24
C THR A 229 -52.61 16.25 -29.89
N ARG A 230 -53.30 16.54 -28.79
CA ARG A 230 -52.76 16.34 -27.43
C ARG A 230 -52.49 14.87 -27.12
N SER A 231 -53.37 13.96 -27.55
CA SER A 231 -53.19 12.51 -27.39
C SER A 231 -51.94 12.03 -28.13
N LYS A 232 -51.73 12.49 -29.37
CA LYS A 232 -50.53 12.17 -30.16
C LYS A 232 -49.24 12.64 -29.45
N GLN A 233 -49.22 13.86 -28.94
CA GLN A 233 -48.06 14.39 -28.19
C GLN A 233 -47.76 13.59 -26.92
N LEU A 234 -48.80 13.16 -26.18
CA LEU A 234 -48.62 12.32 -24.99
C LEU A 234 -48.06 10.94 -25.35
N LEU A 235 -48.50 10.34 -26.45
CA LEU A 235 -47.99 9.06 -26.94
C LEU A 235 -46.51 9.17 -27.34
N GLU A 236 -46.13 10.22 -28.05
CA GLU A 236 -44.73 10.49 -28.42
C GLU A 236 -43.85 10.66 -27.17
N ARG A 237 -44.33 11.39 -26.16
CA ARG A 237 -43.65 11.56 -24.88
C ARG A 237 -43.52 10.25 -24.10
N ALA A 238 -44.55 9.41 -24.09
CA ALA A 238 -44.52 8.10 -23.44
C ALA A 238 -43.47 7.19 -24.09
N ASN A 239 -43.42 7.15 -25.42
CA ASN A 239 -42.42 6.39 -26.18
C ASN A 239 -40.99 6.87 -25.90
N PHE A 240 -40.79 8.19 -25.76
CA PHE A 240 -39.50 8.75 -25.39
C PHE A 240 -39.06 8.30 -23.98
N LEU A 241 -39.97 8.39 -23.00
CA LEU A 241 -39.69 7.96 -21.63
C LEU A 241 -39.41 6.45 -21.54
N GLU A 242 -40.08 5.63 -22.34
CA GLU A 242 -39.82 4.20 -22.39
C GLU A 242 -38.41 3.89 -22.91
N LYS A 243 -37.96 4.59 -23.97
CA LYS A 243 -36.59 4.48 -24.49
C LYS A 243 -35.56 4.90 -23.45
N ASP A 244 -35.82 6.01 -22.74
CA ASP A 244 -34.91 6.52 -21.73
C ASP A 244 -34.81 5.59 -20.52
N ASN A 245 -35.94 5.00 -20.09
CA ASN A 245 -35.94 3.97 -19.05
C ASN A 245 -35.14 2.72 -19.46
N LYS A 246 -35.27 2.25 -20.71
CA LYS A 246 -34.47 1.12 -21.21
C LYS A 246 -32.98 1.44 -21.18
N ARG A 247 -32.60 2.67 -21.58
CA ARG A 247 -31.21 3.13 -21.51
C ARG A 247 -30.69 3.18 -20.08
N LEU A 248 -31.43 3.78 -19.15
CA LEU A 248 -31.06 3.85 -17.74
C LEU A 248 -30.91 2.46 -17.10
N THR A 249 -31.77 1.52 -17.49
CA THR A 249 -31.69 0.14 -17.00
C THR A 249 -30.42 -0.56 -17.49
N LEU A 250 -30.07 -0.38 -18.76
CA LEU A 250 -28.82 -0.89 -19.32
C LEU A 250 -27.59 -0.26 -18.65
N GLU A 251 -27.59 1.05 -18.44
CA GLU A 251 -26.50 1.76 -17.77
C GLU A 251 -26.31 1.28 -16.31
N ALA A 252 -27.40 1.08 -15.57
CA ALA A 252 -27.37 0.53 -14.22
C ALA A 252 -26.79 -0.90 -14.19
N SER A 253 -27.14 -1.73 -15.18
CA SER A 253 -26.59 -3.08 -15.30
C SER A 253 -25.09 -3.09 -15.62
N SER A 254 -24.64 -2.19 -16.50
CA SER A 254 -23.23 -2.01 -16.84
C SER A 254 -22.41 -1.56 -15.64
N GLN A 255 -22.88 -0.54 -14.91
CA GLN A 255 -22.19 -0.07 -13.70
C GLN A 255 -22.13 -1.14 -12.60
N LYS A 256 -23.17 -1.96 -12.48
CA LYS A 256 -23.16 -3.08 -11.53
C LYS A 256 -22.07 -4.09 -11.90
N GLN A 257 -21.97 -4.45 -13.17
CA GLN A 257 -20.93 -5.35 -13.66
C GLN A 257 -19.51 -4.78 -13.46
N GLU A 258 -19.29 -3.50 -13.78
CA GLU A 258 -18.00 -2.83 -13.54
C GLU A 258 -17.58 -2.84 -12.07
N ARG A 259 -18.54 -2.67 -11.14
CA ARG A 259 -18.27 -2.77 -9.69
C ARG A 259 -17.91 -4.19 -9.27
N GLU A 260 -18.58 -5.19 -9.81
CA GLU A 260 -18.27 -6.60 -9.54
C GLU A 260 -16.88 -6.97 -10.06
N ASP A 261 -16.53 -6.56 -11.27
CA ASP A 261 -15.20 -6.79 -11.86
C ASP A 261 -14.10 -6.04 -11.10
N SER A 262 -14.35 -4.80 -10.69
CA SER A 262 -13.42 -4.03 -9.85
C SER A 262 -13.23 -4.68 -8.48
N SER A 263 -14.31 -5.20 -7.87
CA SER A 263 -14.24 -5.91 -6.60
C SER A 263 -13.43 -7.20 -6.70
N ARG A 264 -13.52 -7.93 -7.83
CA ARG A 264 -12.69 -9.12 -8.06
C ARG A 264 -11.21 -8.78 -8.17
N LYS A 265 -10.87 -7.71 -8.91
CA LYS A 265 -9.48 -7.24 -9.04
C LYS A 265 -8.89 -6.81 -7.70
N VAL A 266 -9.67 -6.17 -6.84
CA VAL A 266 -9.22 -5.79 -5.50
C VAL A 266 -8.88 -7.04 -4.67
N LEU A 267 -9.73 -8.06 -4.68
CA LEU A 267 -9.47 -9.31 -3.96
C LEU A 267 -8.22 -10.04 -4.48
N GLU A 268 -8.01 -10.06 -5.80
CA GLU A 268 -6.81 -10.65 -6.41
C GLU A 268 -5.53 -9.90 -6.01
N LEU A 269 -5.59 -8.56 -5.97
CA LEU A 269 -4.47 -7.73 -5.51
C LEU A 269 -4.19 -7.93 -4.01
N GLU A 270 -5.23 -8.07 -3.18
CA GLU A 270 -5.07 -8.36 -1.75
C GLU A 270 -4.39 -9.72 -1.52
N GLU A 271 -4.74 -10.75 -2.30
CA GLU A 271 -4.10 -12.06 -2.24
C GLU A 271 -2.62 -12.00 -2.64
N LEU A 272 -2.29 -11.28 -3.71
CA LEU A 272 -0.89 -11.05 -4.12
C LEU A 272 -0.08 -10.30 -3.07
N VAL A 273 -0.68 -9.29 -2.42
CA VAL A 273 -0.02 -8.58 -1.31
C VAL A 273 0.27 -9.53 -0.15
N HIS A 274 -0.67 -10.40 0.21
CA HIS A 274 -0.46 -11.38 1.27
C HIS A 274 0.67 -12.37 0.92
N GLN A 275 0.72 -12.87 -0.31
CA GLN A 275 1.80 -13.76 -0.78
C GLN A 275 3.18 -13.05 -0.71
N ASN A 276 3.26 -11.81 -1.20
CA ASN A 276 4.48 -11.01 -1.12
C ASN A 276 4.92 -10.77 0.33
N GLU A 277 3.99 -10.54 1.27
CA GLU A 277 4.33 -10.39 2.69
C GLU A 277 4.91 -11.67 3.30
N GLU A 278 4.41 -12.84 2.91
CA GLU A 278 4.96 -14.12 3.34
C GLU A 278 6.37 -14.36 2.78
N GLU A 279 6.60 -14.08 1.50
CA GLU A 279 7.94 -14.14 0.89
C GLU A 279 8.92 -13.18 1.57
N LEU A 280 8.47 -11.98 1.92
CA LEU A 280 9.32 -11.00 2.61
C LEU A 280 9.67 -11.46 4.03
N LYS A 281 8.75 -12.17 4.71
CA LYS A 281 9.04 -12.80 6.01
C LYS A 281 10.08 -13.92 5.89
N THR A 282 9.99 -14.77 4.87
CA THR A 282 10.97 -15.86 4.66
C THR A 282 12.35 -15.31 4.30
N LEU A 283 12.42 -14.29 3.44
CA LEU A 283 13.66 -13.59 3.11
C LEU A 283 14.32 -12.94 4.34
N ARG A 284 13.53 -12.28 5.20
CA ARG A 284 14.06 -11.70 6.45
C ARG A 284 14.65 -12.76 7.37
N LYS A 285 14.00 -13.92 7.49
CA LYS A 285 14.51 -15.04 8.28
C LYS A 285 15.84 -15.56 7.72
N SER A 286 15.93 -15.77 6.40
CA SER A 286 17.18 -16.20 5.75
C SER A 286 18.32 -15.18 5.91
N ASN A 287 18.01 -13.88 5.87
CA ASN A 287 19.03 -12.85 6.08
C ASN A 287 19.55 -12.83 7.52
N LEU A 288 18.68 -13.05 8.52
CA LEU A 288 19.10 -13.19 9.91
C LEU A 288 20.07 -14.37 10.11
N GLU A 289 19.76 -15.52 9.50
CA GLU A 289 20.65 -16.69 9.54
C GLU A 289 22.05 -16.38 8.94
N LYS A 290 22.09 -15.67 7.81
CA LYS A 290 23.36 -15.23 7.20
C LYS A 290 24.13 -14.23 8.06
N GLU A 291 23.44 -13.37 8.80
CA GLU A 291 24.05 -12.42 9.71
C GLU A 291 24.73 -13.14 10.89
N GLU A 292 24.09 -14.19 11.42
CA GLU A 292 24.67 -15.07 12.44
C GLU A 292 25.93 -15.79 11.93
N ASP A 293 25.89 -16.34 10.70
CA ASP A 293 27.05 -16.95 10.06
C ASP A 293 28.22 -15.97 9.91
N ASN A 294 27.93 -14.73 9.51
CA ASN A 294 28.93 -13.68 9.35
C ASN A 294 29.55 -13.25 10.69
N SER A 295 28.74 -13.21 11.76
CA SER A 295 29.22 -12.98 13.12
C SER A 295 30.16 -14.10 13.58
N LEU A 296 29.80 -15.36 13.29
CA LEU A 296 30.64 -16.53 13.61
C LEU A 296 31.96 -16.51 12.84
N LEU A 297 31.94 -16.14 11.56
CA LEU A 297 33.15 -15.94 10.76
C LEU A 297 34.04 -14.83 11.33
N SER A 298 33.45 -13.70 11.72
CA SER A 298 34.17 -12.58 12.34
C SER A 298 34.88 -13.02 13.64
N ARG A 299 34.22 -13.86 14.44
CA ARG A 299 34.82 -14.47 15.63
C ARG A 299 36.00 -15.39 15.29
N LYS A 300 35.89 -16.23 14.26
CA LYS A 300 37.01 -17.07 13.78
C LYS A 300 38.21 -16.22 13.34
N MET A 301 37.97 -15.13 12.61
CA MET A 301 39.04 -14.21 12.23
C MET A 301 39.75 -13.59 13.44
N LEU A 302 39.02 -13.25 14.50
CA LEU A 302 39.60 -12.76 15.74
C LEU A 302 40.51 -13.81 16.39
N ILE A 303 40.10 -15.08 16.40
CA ILE A 303 40.90 -16.19 16.92
C ILE A 303 42.18 -16.35 16.09
N MET A 304 42.09 -16.36 14.76
CA MET A 304 43.28 -16.42 13.89
C MET A 304 44.23 -15.24 14.13
N LYS A 305 43.68 -14.04 14.33
CA LYS A 305 44.47 -12.86 14.71
C LYS A 305 45.21 -13.06 16.04
N GLN A 306 44.58 -13.74 17.00
CA GLN A 306 45.26 -14.14 18.24
C GLN A 306 46.35 -15.16 17.93
N GLU A 307 46.14 -16.17 17.09
CA GLU A 307 47.18 -17.15 16.73
C GLU A 307 48.40 -16.53 16.02
N MET A 308 48.20 -15.47 15.22
CA MET A 308 49.31 -14.69 14.65
C MET A 308 50.21 -14.00 15.69
N SER A 309 49.82 -13.96 16.97
CA SER A 309 50.68 -13.51 18.09
C SER A 309 51.96 -14.29 18.27
N ILE A 310 52.06 -15.46 17.64
CA ILE A 310 53.12 -16.44 17.85
C ILE A 310 54.34 -16.15 16.94
N VAL A 311 54.25 -15.20 15.99
CA VAL A 311 55.32 -14.84 15.04
C VAL A 311 56.51 -14.19 15.75
N LYS A 312 57.73 -14.74 15.60
CA LYS A 312 58.98 -14.19 16.17
C LYS A 312 59.78 -13.47 15.07
N LEU A 313 60.15 -12.21 15.28
CA LEU A 313 61.02 -11.44 14.37
C LEU A 313 62.48 -11.76 14.65
N GLN A 314 63.27 -12.14 13.64
CA GLN A 314 64.71 -12.30 13.80
C GLN A 314 65.43 -10.93 13.79
N LEU A 315 66.20 -10.63 14.82
CA LEU A 315 66.96 -9.38 14.97
C LEU A 315 68.39 -9.49 14.43
N ARG A 316 69.16 -10.47 14.92
CA ARG A 316 70.57 -10.67 14.55
C ARG A 316 70.92 -12.15 14.57
N LYS A 317 71.92 -12.53 13.78
CA LYS A 317 72.40 -13.90 13.61
C LYS A 317 73.93 -13.91 13.68
N PHE A 318 74.48 -14.76 14.54
CA PHE A 318 75.92 -14.92 14.72
C PHE A 318 76.32 -16.36 14.48
N ASN A 319 77.33 -16.56 13.63
CA ASN A 319 77.93 -17.87 13.44
C ASN A 319 79.00 -18.08 14.50
N VAL A 320 78.89 -19.19 15.24
CA VAL A 320 79.79 -19.54 16.33
C VAL A 320 80.14 -21.02 16.24
N TYR A 321 81.21 -21.44 16.90
CA TYR A 321 81.50 -22.85 17.12
C TYR A 321 81.14 -23.20 18.55
N ARG A 322 80.30 -24.20 18.74
CA ARG A 322 80.02 -24.71 20.07
C ARG A 322 81.16 -25.61 20.50
N VAL A 323 81.74 -25.32 21.66
CA VAL A 323 82.83 -26.08 22.25
C VAL A 323 82.23 -27.04 23.29
N ARG A 324 82.48 -28.34 23.12
CA ARG A 324 82.09 -29.36 24.09
C ARG A 324 83.33 -30.08 24.58
N SER A 325 83.34 -30.47 25.85
CA SER A 325 84.48 -31.17 26.46
C SER A 325 84.72 -32.58 25.90
N PHE A 326 83.70 -33.23 25.34
CA PHE A 326 83.75 -34.65 24.92
C PHE A 326 83.32 -34.92 23.47
N LEU A 327 83.00 -33.88 22.69
CA LEU A 327 82.54 -34.00 21.30
C LEU A 327 83.29 -32.99 20.41
N PRO A 328 83.44 -33.28 19.09
CA PRO A 328 84.03 -32.33 18.17
C PRO A 328 83.23 -31.02 18.15
N ASN A 329 83.94 -29.90 18.02
CA ASN A 329 83.33 -28.57 17.94
C ASN A 329 82.34 -28.56 16.77
N SER A 330 81.08 -28.24 17.06
CA SER A 330 80.04 -28.18 16.04
C SER A 330 79.81 -26.72 15.63
N GLN A 331 79.60 -26.49 14.33
CA GLN A 331 79.09 -25.20 13.87
C GLN A 331 77.72 -24.97 14.49
N ALA A 332 77.54 -23.78 15.07
CA ALA A 332 76.31 -23.36 15.70
C ALA A 332 75.99 -21.93 15.26
N VAL A 333 74.73 -21.56 15.41
CA VAL A 333 74.25 -20.22 15.12
C VAL A 333 73.53 -19.72 16.34
N ILE A 334 73.89 -18.54 16.81
CA ILE A 334 73.14 -17.82 17.82
C ILE A 334 72.24 -16.81 17.09
N VAL A 335 70.93 -16.97 17.23
CA VAL A 335 69.92 -16.10 16.65
C VAL A 335 69.20 -15.36 17.77
N LEU A 336 69.18 -14.03 17.68
CA LEU A 336 68.35 -13.21 18.54
C LEU A 336 67.02 -12.94 17.83
N HIS A 337 65.92 -13.24 18.49
CA HIS A 337 64.57 -12.94 18.03
C HIS A 337 63.89 -11.93 18.95
N LYS A 338 63.02 -11.09 18.42
CA LYS A 338 62.09 -10.25 19.18
C LYS A 338 60.69 -10.73 18.93
N ASN A 339 59.94 -10.97 19.99
CA ASN A 339 58.51 -11.13 19.85
C ASN A 339 57.88 -9.72 19.65
N PRO A 340 57.18 -9.48 18.53
CA PRO A 340 56.64 -8.17 18.19
C PRO A 340 55.53 -7.71 19.14
N GLN A 341 54.87 -8.63 19.85
CA GLN A 341 53.75 -8.29 20.73
C GLN A 341 54.18 -7.89 22.14
N ASN A 342 55.08 -8.65 22.77
CA ASN A 342 55.52 -8.37 24.14
C ASN A 342 56.89 -7.68 24.19
N GLY A 343 57.56 -7.52 23.06
CA GLY A 343 58.87 -6.91 22.95
C GLY A 343 60.03 -7.76 23.49
N ILE A 344 59.75 -8.95 24.03
CA ILE A 344 60.74 -9.82 24.67
C ILE A 344 61.74 -10.31 23.61
N ILE A 345 63.00 -10.23 23.96
CA ILE A 345 64.09 -10.70 23.13
C ILE A 345 64.48 -12.12 23.57
N MET A 346 64.39 -13.06 22.64
CA MET A 346 64.74 -14.46 22.80
C MET A 346 66.09 -14.73 22.13
N LEU A 347 66.95 -15.48 22.80
CA LEU A 347 68.16 -16.06 22.23
C LEU A 347 67.89 -17.52 21.88
N THR A 348 68.08 -17.87 20.62
CA THR A 348 68.04 -19.23 20.10
C THR A 348 69.45 -19.66 19.71
N VAL A 349 69.86 -20.87 20.08
CA VAL A 349 71.10 -21.51 19.61
C VAL A 349 70.70 -22.68 18.72
N ASP A 350 70.99 -22.56 17.44
CA ASP A 350 70.73 -23.58 16.43
C ASP A 350 72.02 -24.34 16.12
N VAL A 351 71.96 -25.67 16.10
CA VAL A 351 73.06 -26.53 15.65
C VAL A 351 72.49 -27.42 14.55
N ASN A 352 73.09 -27.41 13.36
CA ASN A 352 72.62 -28.18 12.19
C ASN A 352 71.11 -27.99 11.90
N ASN A 353 70.64 -26.74 11.87
CA ASN A 353 69.24 -26.36 11.66
C ASN A 353 68.23 -26.89 12.70
N SER A 354 68.70 -27.33 13.87
CA SER A 354 67.84 -27.71 15.00
C SER A 354 68.05 -26.76 16.18
N ALA A 355 66.97 -26.19 16.69
CA ALA A 355 66.99 -25.31 17.86
C ALA A 355 67.32 -26.13 19.12
N LEU A 356 68.57 -26.03 19.54
CA LEU A 356 69.09 -26.74 20.70
C LEU A 356 68.72 -26.00 21.99
N LEU A 357 68.76 -24.68 21.98
CA LEU A 357 68.44 -23.85 23.13
C LEU A 357 67.60 -22.67 22.70
N VAL A 358 66.50 -22.42 23.39
CA VAL A 358 65.70 -21.20 23.23
C VAL A 358 65.45 -20.64 24.62
N ALA A 359 66.03 -19.47 24.91
CA ALA A 359 65.91 -18.83 26.22
C ALA A 359 65.65 -17.32 26.04
N PRO A 360 64.86 -16.67 26.90
CA PRO A 360 64.79 -15.22 26.89
C PRO A 360 66.16 -14.65 27.24
N ILE A 361 66.52 -13.51 26.66
CA ILE A 361 67.84 -12.89 26.90
C ILE A 361 68.01 -12.49 28.38
N SER A 362 66.90 -12.15 29.04
CA SER A 362 66.82 -11.92 30.47
C SER A 362 67.17 -13.15 31.30
N ALA A 363 67.13 -14.37 30.75
CA ALA A 363 67.52 -15.58 31.46
C ALA A 363 69.03 -15.85 31.51
N ILE A 364 69.84 -15.03 30.83
CA ILE A 364 71.29 -15.11 30.86
C ILE A 364 71.77 -14.44 32.15
N ILE A 365 72.31 -15.22 33.09
CA ILE A 365 72.89 -14.68 34.33
C ILE A 365 74.16 -13.90 33.98
N ARG A 366 75.06 -14.55 33.26
CA ARG A 366 76.40 -14.01 33.00
C ARG A 366 76.95 -14.57 31.70
N VAL A 367 77.74 -13.76 31.02
CA VAL A 367 78.60 -14.22 29.95
C VAL A 367 80.05 -14.02 30.38
N ILE A 368 80.82 -15.09 30.39
CA ILE A 368 82.19 -15.11 30.92
C ILE A 368 83.14 -15.34 29.74
N PRO A 369 84.00 -14.37 29.38
CA PRO A 369 85.08 -14.60 28.44
C PRO A 369 86.09 -15.59 29.03
N ASP A 370 86.60 -16.53 28.23
CA ASP A 370 87.70 -17.38 28.66
C ASP A 370 88.99 -16.55 28.77
N GLY A 371 89.71 -16.69 29.88
CA GLY A 371 90.98 -16.00 30.12
C GLY A 371 92.15 -16.59 29.35
N THR A 372 92.02 -17.84 28.88
CA THR A 372 93.07 -18.58 28.17
C THR A 372 92.94 -18.49 26.64
N ASN A 373 91.72 -18.34 26.13
CA ASN A 373 91.46 -18.19 24.69
C ASN A 373 90.59 -16.95 24.40
N PRO A 374 91.10 -15.93 23.68
CA PRO A 374 90.38 -14.69 23.43
C PRO A 374 89.15 -14.85 22.52
N LYS A 375 89.00 -15.96 21.80
CA LYS A 375 87.83 -16.22 20.96
C LYS A 375 86.72 -16.99 21.70
N ARG A 376 87.06 -17.58 22.85
CA ARG A 376 86.14 -18.43 23.62
C ARG A 376 85.41 -17.64 24.70
N PHE A 377 84.17 -18.03 24.94
CA PHE A 377 83.31 -17.51 26.00
C PHE A 377 82.27 -18.54 26.44
N SER A 378 81.74 -18.36 27.64
CA SER A 378 80.70 -19.21 28.23
C SER A 378 79.48 -18.37 28.56
N VAL A 379 78.30 -18.84 28.17
CA VAL A 379 77.01 -18.24 28.54
C VAL A 379 76.37 -19.09 29.64
N ILE A 380 76.07 -18.47 30.78
CA ILE A 380 75.45 -19.11 31.93
C ILE A 380 73.99 -18.66 32.02
N PHE A 381 73.07 -19.61 32.03
CA PHE A 381 71.63 -19.39 32.14
C PHE A 381 71.12 -19.66 33.56
N TYR A 382 69.94 -19.12 33.93
CA TYR A 382 69.36 -19.31 35.28
C TYR A 382 69.17 -20.75 35.74
N ASN A 383 69.06 -21.70 34.81
CA ASN A 383 68.97 -23.12 35.11
C ASN A 383 70.35 -23.77 35.36
N ASN A 384 71.41 -22.99 35.56
CA ASN A 384 72.81 -23.42 35.69
C ASN A 384 73.37 -24.17 34.47
N VAL A 385 72.65 -24.17 33.34
CA VAL A 385 73.20 -24.66 32.08
C VAL A 385 74.27 -23.67 31.62
N THR A 386 75.45 -24.19 31.36
CA THR A 386 76.59 -23.42 30.84
C THR A 386 76.91 -23.92 29.44
N GLU A 387 76.83 -23.02 28.47
CA GLU A 387 77.20 -23.33 27.09
C GLU A 387 78.47 -22.57 26.71
N VAL A 388 79.42 -23.26 26.11
CA VAL A 388 80.72 -22.70 25.72
C VAL A 388 80.78 -22.56 24.21
N PHE A 389 81.19 -21.39 23.76
CA PHE A 389 81.26 -21.01 22.36
C PHE A 389 82.61 -20.40 22.01
N ASP A 390 82.98 -20.53 20.76
CA ASP A 390 84.16 -19.95 20.14
C ASP A 390 83.73 -19.13 18.91
N SER A 391 84.15 -17.88 18.82
CA SER A 391 83.77 -16.98 17.71
C SER A 391 84.84 -15.93 17.48
N ASP A 392 85.13 -15.66 16.21
CA ASP A 392 86.01 -14.57 15.80
C ASP A 392 85.40 -13.20 16.15
N ASN A 393 84.06 -13.09 16.16
CA ASN A 393 83.31 -11.87 16.48
C ASN A 393 82.80 -11.87 17.93
N ARG A 394 83.57 -12.49 18.85
CA ARG A 394 83.19 -12.61 20.26
C ARG A 394 82.81 -11.26 20.87
N SER A 395 83.63 -10.22 20.68
CA SER A 395 83.39 -8.89 21.27
C SER A 395 82.03 -8.33 20.85
N GLU A 396 81.75 -8.31 19.54
CA GLU A 396 80.48 -7.81 18.98
C GLU A 396 79.28 -8.59 19.50
N LEU A 397 79.39 -9.93 19.59
CA LEU A 397 78.33 -10.78 20.12
C LEU A 397 78.07 -10.48 21.59
N LEU A 398 79.12 -10.37 22.41
CA LEU A 398 79.00 -10.06 23.83
C LEU A 398 78.39 -8.67 24.05
N ASP A 399 78.81 -7.69 23.27
CA ASP A 399 78.30 -6.32 23.34
C ASP A 399 76.83 -6.28 22.89
N THR A 400 76.47 -7.01 21.84
CA THR A 400 75.09 -7.16 21.37
C THR A 400 74.20 -7.80 22.45
N ILE A 401 74.66 -8.88 23.08
CA ILE A 401 73.90 -9.54 24.16
C ILE A 401 73.72 -8.59 25.35
N LYS A 402 74.77 -7.86 25.75
CA LYS A 402 74.70 -6.86 26.81
C LYS A 402 73.76 -5.71 26.45
N GLU A 403 73.84 -5.19 25.23
CA GLU A 403 72.99 -4.10 24.73
C GLU A 403 71.52 -4.50 24.81
N PHE A 404 71.16 -5.66 24.24
CA PHE A 404 69.78 -6.13 24.25
C PHE A 404 69.31 -6.54 25.65
N ARG A 405 70.18 -7.07 26.51
CA ARG A 405 69.84 -7.33 27.91
C ARG A 405 69.55 -6.04 28.67
N ASN A 406 70.40 -5.03 28.53
CA ASN A 406 70.19 -3.72 29.16
C ASN A 406 68.92 -3.05 28.62
N ALA A 407 68.64 -3.19 27.32
CA ALA A 407 67.39 -2.70 26.72
C ALA A 407 66.15 -3.42 27.28
N ASP A 408 66.23 -4.74 27.48
CA ASP A 408 65.15 -5.55 28.06
C ASP A 408 64.91 -5.22 29.55
N GLU A 409 66.00 -5.03 30.32
CA GLU A 409 65.94 -4.58 31.72
C GLU A 409 65.29 -3.18 31.81
N ASN A 410 65.70 -2.23 30.98
CA ASN A 410 65.12 -0.87 30.94
C ASN A 410 63.64 -0.87 30.51
N ASN A 411 63.25 -1.74 29.58
CA ASN A 411 61.86 -1.93 29.18
C ASN A 411 61.00 -2.54 30.32
N MET A 412 61.57 -3.48 31.10
CA MET A 412 60.89 -4.01 32.29
C MET A 412 60.68 -2.95 33.38
N TYR A 413 61.68 -2.08 33.64
CA TYR A 413 61.54 -1.01 34.63
C TYR A 413 60.50 0.04 34.23
N THR A 414 60.44 0.42 32.95
CA THR A 414 59.44 1.37 32.44
C THR A 414 58.01 0.80 32.45
N MET A 415 57.83 -0.50 32.18
CA MET A 415 56.53 -1.18 32.33
C MET A 415 56.06 -1.24 33.79
N LYS A 416 56.96 -1.55 34.75
CA LYS A 416 56.63 -1.61 36.18
C LYS A 416 56.24 -0.24 36.77
N ASN A 417 56.85 0.84 36.29
CA ASN A 417 56.52 2.19 36.76
C ASN A 417 55.21 2.72 36.17
N LYS A 418 54.85 2.36 34.92
CA LYS A 418 53.55 2.72 34.32
C LYS A 418 52.36 2.10 35.08
N ASN A 419 52.53 0.91 35.66
CA ASN A 419 51.47 0.25 36.44
C ASN A 419 51.33 0.76 37.88
N LYS A 420 52.25 1.58 38.39
CA LYS A 420 52.16 2.19 39.73
C LYS A 420 51.53 3.59 39.76
N ILE A 421 51.34 4.23 38.60
CA ILE A 421 50.96 5.66 38.55
C ILE A 421 49.42 5.87 38.44
N ASN A 422 48.62 4.83 38.18
CA ASN A 422 47.16 4.97 38.04
C ASN A 422 46.37 4.25 39.14
N ILE A 423 46.62 4.60 40.40
CA ILE A 423 45.60 4.50 41.45
C ILE A 423 45.40 5.92 42.01
N ARG A 424 44.55 6.69 41.34
CA ARG A 424 43.82 7.83 41.89
C ARG A 424 42.53 8.00 41.10
#